data_AF-A0AAX2RCS5-F1
#
_entry.id   AF-A0AAX2RCS5-F1
#
_cell.length_a   1.000
_cell.length_b   1.000
_cell.length_c   1.000
_cell.angle_alpha   90.00
_cell.angle_beta   90.00
_cell.angle_gamma   90.00
#
_symmetry.space_group_name_H-M   'P 1'
#
loop_
_entity.id
_entity.type
_entity.pdbx_description
1 polymer ?
#
loop_
_entity_poly.entity_id
_entity_poly.type
_entity_poly.pdbx_seq_one_letter_code
_entity_poly.pdbx_strand_id
1 'polypeptide(L)' 'MSEILTEKERAAIRAVAAKDKTQLDAARAAFDRAAPIHGVDACVELQFMAEVLAPVPDLLLRSRYRDAVLKQPD' A
#
# COMPACT_ATOMS: atom_id res chain seq x y z
N MET A 1 20.10 14.92 -1.65
CA MET A 1 19.24 13.73 -1.53
C MET A 1 17.92 14.09 -2.16
N SER A 2 17.59 13.51 -3.31
CA SER A 2 16.27 13.72 -3.91
C SER A 2 15.25 13.02 -3.02
N GLU A 3 14.23 13.75 -2.57
CA GLU A 3 13.15 13.15 -1.78
C GLU A 3 12.40 12.14 -2.65
N ILE A 4 12.21 10.91 -2.15
CA ILE A 4 11.50 9.83 -2.86
C ILE A 4 10.08 10.29 -3.23
N LEU A 5 9.43 10.98 -2.29
CA LEU A 5 8.13 11.61 -2.43
C LEU A 5 8.21 13.07 -2.02
N THR A 6 7.56 13.94 -2.78
CA THR A 6 7.31 15.33 -2.39
C THR A 6 6.31 15.38 -1.23
N GLU A 7 6.25 16.51 -0.52
CA GLU A 7 5.28 16.71 0.56
C GLU A 7 3.83 16.52 0.10
N LYS A 8 3.50 17.00 -1.11
CA LYS A 8 2.15 16.87 -1.68
C LYS A 8 1.78 15.41 -1.95
N GLU A 9 2.70 14.63 -2.49
CA GLU A 9 2.50 13.20 -2.76
C GLU A 9 2.36 12.41 -1.46
N ARG A 10 3.20 12.73 -0.47
CA ARG A 10 3.12 12.15 0.87
C ARG A 10 1.77 12.45 1.53
N ALA A 11 1.29 13.69 1.41
CA ALA A 11 -0.01 14.09 1.93
C ALA A 11 -1.17 13.35 1.25
N ALA A 12 -1.13 13.18 -0.07
CA ALA A 12 -2.14 12.42 -0.81
C ALA A 12 -2.19 10.95 -0.37
N ILE A 13 -1.04 10.29 -0.22
CA ILE A 13 -0.99 8.89 0.25
C ILE A 13 -1.52 8.76 1.68
N ARG A 14 -1.16 9.70 2.57
CA ARG A 14 -1.67 9.71 3.96
C ARG A 14 -3.17 9.98 4.03
N ALA A 15 -3.72 10.78 3.13
CA ALA A 15 -5.16 10.98 3.03
C ALA A 15 -5.89 9.68 2.64
N VAL A 16 -5.33 8.89 1.71
CA VAL A 16 -5.84 7.55 1.39
C VAL A 16 -5.79 6.63 2.60
N ALA A 17 -4.71 6.66 3.38
CA ALA A 17 -4.61 5.92 4.65
C ALA A 17 -5.67 6.35 5.67
N ALA A 18 -6.04 7.63 5.68
CA ALA A 18 -7.16 8.18 6.45
C ALA A 18 -8.54 7.90 5.84
N LYS A 19 -8.62 7.04 4.81
CA LYS A 19 -9.83 6.64 4.07
C LYS A 19 -10.44 7.73 3.19
N ASP A 20 -9.70 8.80 2.89
CA ASP A 20 -10.10 9.78 1.88
C ASP A 20 -9.80 9.23 0.48
N LYS A 21 -10.85 8.67 -0.14
CA LYS A 21 -10.77 8.10 -1.49
C LYS A 21 -10.63 9.15 -2.59
N THR A 22 -10.86 10.44 -2.30
CA THR A 22 -10.72 11.51 -3.30
C THR A 22 -9.26 11.72 -3.71
N GLN A 23 -8.31 11.30 -2.86
CA GLN A 23 -6.87 11.41 -3.09
C GLN A 23 -6.27 10.16 -3.73
N LEU A 24 -7.07 9.13 -4.06
CA LEU A 24 -6.58 7.86 -4.57
C LEU A 24 -5.81 8.01 -5.89
N ASP A 25 -6.31 8.82 -6.82
CA ASP A 25 -5.65 9.03 -8.11
C ASP A 25 -4.31 9.76 -7.95
N ALA A 26 -4.25 10.76 -7.07
CA ALA A 26 -3.01 11.49 -6.77
C ALA A 26 -1.98 10.59 -6.06
N ALA A 27 -2.43 9.77 -5.11
CA ALA A 27 -1.59 8.80 -4.40
C ALA A 27 -1.09 7.69 -5.34
N ARG A 28 -1.93 7.23 -6.28
CA ARG A 28 -1.57 6.25 -7.31
C ARG A 28 -0.51 6.81 -8.25
N ALA A 29 -0.69 8.04 -8.74
CA ALA A 29 0.29 8.71 -9.59
C ALA A 29 1.65 8.88 -8.89
N ALA A 30 1.65 9.21 -7.60
CA ALA A 30 2.85 9.28 -6.79
C ALA A 30 3.56 7.91 -6.69
N PHE A 31 2.80 6.85 -6.44
CA PHE A 31 3.32 5.49 -6.37
C PHE A 31 3.92 5.03 -7.70
N ASP A 32 3.18 5.17 -8.81
CA ASP A 32 3.62 4.75 -10.13
C ASP A 32 4.87 5.52 -10.61
N ARG A 33 5.07 6.77 -10.14
CA ARG A 33 6.29 7.55 -10.40
C ARG A 33 7.49 7.09 -9.58
N ALA A 34 7.31 6.89 -8.26
CA ALA A 34 8.43 6.71 -7.33
C ALA A 34 8.83 5.23 -7.15
N ALA A 35 7.89 4.29 -7.19
CA ALA A 35 8.16 2.86 -6.96
C ALA A 35 9.14 2.23 -7.98
N PRO A 36 9.07 2.52 -9.31
CA PRO A 36 10.02 1.97 -10.28
C PRO A 36 11.45 2.52 -10.14
N ILE A 37 11.61 3.71 -9.59
CA ILE A 37 12.90 4.41 -9.48
C ILE A 37 13.61 4.03 -8.18
N HIS A 38 12.86 4.00 -7.08
CA HIS A 38 13.43 3.83 -5.74
C HIS A 38 13.19 2.44 -5.15
N GLY A 39 12.22 1.69 -5.69
CA GLY A 39 11.70 0.47 -5.09
C GLY A 39 10.56 0.74 -4.10
N VAL A 40 9.65 -0.21 -3.95
CA VAL A 40 8.51 -0.13 -3.02
C VAL A 40 8.98 -0.02 -1.58
N ASP A 41 10.08 -0.69 -1.23
CA ASP A 41 10.65 -0.70 0.13
C ASP A 41 11.42 0.56 0.49
N ALA A 42 11.51 1.53 -0.42
CA ALA A 42 12.26 2.76 -0.17
C ALA A 42 11.60 3.68 0.86
N CYS A 43 10.27 3.62 1.03
CA CYS A 43 9.57 4.31 2.12
C CYS A 43 8.21 3.71 2.44
N VAL A 44 7.73 3.98 3.66
CA VAL A 44 6.49 3.43 4.21
C VAL A 44 5.25 3.80 3.42
N GLU A 45 5.22 5.01 2.83
CA GLU A 45 4.10 5.45 2.00
C GLU A 45 3.99 4.63 0.69
N LEU A 46 5.10 4.19 0.11
CA LEU A 46 5.08 3.33 -1.07
C LEU A 46 4.66 1.89 -0.72
N GLN A 47 5.12 1.35 0.41
CA GLN A 47 4.65 0.04 0.91
C GLN A 47 3.14 0.03 1.12
N PHE A 48 2.60 1.06 1.77
CA PHE A 48 1.15 1.21 1.95
C PHE A 48 0.40 1.23 0.61
N MET A 49 0.87 2.02 -0.37
CA MET A 49 0.22 2.06 -1.68
C MET A 49 0.33 0.73 -2.43
N ALA A 50 1.44 0.00 -2.32
CA ALA A 50 1.55 -1.33 -2.91
C ALA A 50 0.49 -2.30 -2.37
N GLU A 51 0.18 -2.23 -1.07
CA GLU A 51 -0.91 -3.01 -0.47
C GLU A 51 -2.30 -2.55 -0.93
N VAL A 52 -2.54 -1.23 -0.97
CA VAL A 52 -3.83 -0.65 -1.42
C VAL A 52 -4.12 -1.01 -2.89
N LEU A 53 -3.06 -1.05 -3.70
CA LEU A 53 -3.14 -1.22 -5.14
C LEU A 53 -3.01 -2.68 -5.59
N ALA A 54 -2.81 -3.61 -4.65
CA ALA A 54 -2.73 -5.02 -4.95
C ALA A 54 -4.05 -5.48 -5.64
N PRO A 55 -3.99 -5.98 -6.88
CA PRO A 55 -5.18 -6.25 -7.70
C PRO A 55 -6.04 -7.41 -7.17
N VAL A 56 -5.48 -8.24 -6.28
CA VAL A 56 -6.18 -9.35 -5.66
C VAL A 56 -5.84 -9.32 -4.17
N PRO A 57 -6.82 -9.24 -3.25
CA PRO A 57 -6.54 -9.53 -1.86
C PRO A 57 -6.05 -10.97 -1.80
N ASP A 58 -4.81 -11.18 -1.34
CA ASP A 58 -4.14 -12.47 -1.40
C ASP A 58 -5.04 -13.58 -0.80
N LEU A 59 -5.67 -14.34 -1.70
CA LEU A 59 -6.63 -15.40 -1.34
C LEU A 59 -5.90 -16.57 -0.71
N LEU A 60 -4.61 -16.75 -1.01
CA LEU A 60 -3.75 -17.75 -0.40
C LEU A 60 -3.45 -17.35 1.05
N LEU A 61 -3.16 -16.07 1.30
CA LEU A 61 -2.96 -15.52 2.64
C LEU A 61 -4.26 -15.61 3.46
N ARG A 62 -5.41 -15.29 2.86
CA ARG A 62 -6.73 -15.46 3.50
C ARG A 62 -7.06 -16.92 3.80
N SER A 63 -6.73 -17.84 2.90
CA SER A 63 -6.92 -19.28 3.12
C SER A 63 -6.05 -19.80 4.26
N ARG A 64 -4.76 -19.44 4.28
CA ARG A 64 -3.82 -19.79 5.36
C ARG A 64 -4.24 -19.24 6.71
N TYR A 65 -4.72 -17.99 6.75
CA TYR A 65 -5.25 -17.38 7.97
C TYR A 65 -6.51 -18.12 8.45
N ARG A 66 -7.42 -18.50 7.54
CA ARG A 66 -8.63 -19.25 7.89
C ARG A 66 -8.30 -20.63 8.43
N ASP A 67 -7.35 -21.35 7.84
CA ASP A 67 -6.89 -22.65 8.33
C ASP A 67 -6.22 -22.55 9.71
N ALA A 68 -5.44 -21.49 9.95
CA ALA A 68 -4.82 -21.24 11.25
C ALA A 68 -5.84 -20.88 12.35
N VAL A 69 -6.90 -20.15 12.02
CA VAL A 69 -7.96 -19.78 12.98
C VAL A 69 -8.95 -20.91 13.22
N LEU A 70 -9.27 -21.72 12.20
CA LEU A 70 -10.22 -22.84 12.32
C LEU A 70 -9.58 -24.15 12.81
N LYS A 71 -8.26 -24.30 12.72
CA LYS A 71 -7.53 -25.32 13.49
C LYS A 71 -7.35 -24.84 14.93
N GLN A 72 -8.43 -24.78 15.68
CA GLN A 72 -8.32 -24.87 17.13
C GLN A 72 -8.02 -26.33 17.48
N PRO A 73 -6.98 -26.63 18.28
CA PRO A 73 -6.91 -27.91 18.97
C PRO A 73 -8.04 -27.95 20.01
N ASP A 74 -8.71 -29.10 20.13
CA ASP A 74 -9.63 -29.41 21.24
C ASP A 74 -8.96 -29.18 22.62
#